data_AF-X0Q8X3-F1
#
_entry.id   AF-X0Q8X3-F1
#
_cell.length_a   1.000
_cell.length_b   1.000
_cell.length_c   1.000
_cell.angle_alpha   90.00
_cell.angle_beta   90.00
_cell.angle_gamma   90.00
#
_symmetry.space_group_name_H-M   'P 1'
#
loop_
_entity.id
_entity.type
_entity.pdbx_description
1 polymer ?
#
loop_
_entity_poly.entity_id
_entity_poly.type
_entity_poly.pdbx_seq_one_letter_code
_entity_poly.pdbx_strand_id
1 'polypeptide(L)'
;MHGRVHILDSESARESTGHGSPLPLLVHGGPGRAGGGEELGGLRAVKHYMQRTAIQGSPNALTQVGHSWTAGAQVFEDRVHPFKKSFDELRIGERLLTARRTVTEADIVNFGCLSGDHFYAHMDKIAAADSFFGERVAHGYFIVSAAAGLFVDASPGPVIANYGMENLRFVEPVKIGDTIQVELTCKQKTPKAQRDPAEKAHGVVVWDIKVKNQRNDLVATYDILTLVERKA
;
A
#
# COMPACT_ATOMS: atom_id res chain seq x y z
N MET A 1 16.26 26.73 -17.29
CA MET A 1 16.28 25.65 -16.28
C MET A 1 17.47 25.91 -15.37
N HIS A 2 17.23 26.01 -14.06
CA HIS A 2 18.28 26.19 -13.05
C HIS A 2 18.52 24.88 -12.31
N GLY A 3 19.75 24.64 -11.88
CA GLY A 3 20.15 23.45 -11.14
C GLY A 3 19.57 23.34 -9.74
N ARG A 4 19.70 24.42 -8.98
CA ARG A 4 19.09 24.63 -7.66
C ARG A 4 18.95 26.13 -7.43
N VAL A 5 17.81 26.55 -6.87
CA VAL A 5 17.57 27.93 -6.45
C VAL A 5 17.23 27.91 -4.96
N HIS A 6 17.87 28.79 -4.20
CA HIS A 6 17.61 28.97 -2.77
C HIS A 6 16.95 30.34 -2.60
N ILE A 7 15.69 30.34 -2.15
CA ILE A 7 14.96 31.56 -1.81
C ILE A 7 15.18 31.80 -0.32
N LEU A 8 15.87 32.89 0.01
CA LEU A 8 16.26 33.20 1.39
C LEU A 8 15.44 34.38 1.91
N ASP A 9 14.78 34.17 3.04
CA ASP A 9 14.09 35.18 3.84
C ASP A 9 14.36 34.96 5.34
N SER A 10 13.70 35.74 6.19
CA SER A 10 13.88 35.65 7.65
C SER A 10 13.32 34.38 8.28
N GLU A 11 12.43 33.65 7.60
CA GLU A 11 11.90 32.37 8.05
C GLU A 11 12.89 31.25 7.70
N SER A 12 13.34 31.20 6.45
CA SER A 12 14.28 30.20 5.96
C SER A 12 15.67 30.32 6.59
N ALA A 13 16.14 31.53 6.89
CA ALA A 13 17.51 31.76 7.37
C ALA A 13 17.83 31.11 8.72
N ARG A 14 16.83 30.79 9.55
CA ARG A 14 17.05 30.33 10.94
C ARG A 14 17.75 28.96 11.02
N GLU A 15 17.42 28.07 10.11
CA GLU A 15 17.94 26.69 10.06
C GLU A 15 18.48 26.32 8.67
N SER A 16 18.69 27.33 7.80
CA SER A 16 19.22 27.11 6.47
C SER A 16 20.63 26.51 6.53
N THR A 17 20.89 25.50 5.71
CA THR A 17 22.24 24.99 5.47
C THR A 17 23.08 25.92 4.59
N GLY A 18 22.52 27.06 4.16
CA GLY A 18 23.17 28.05 3.32
C GLY A 18 23.26 27.64 1.84
N HIS A 19 23.95 28.47 1.05
CA HIS A 19 24.10 28.21 -0.39
C HIS A 19 25.23 27.21 -0.71
N GLY A 20 26.28 27.13 0.12
CA GLY A 20 27.51 26.38 -0.17
C GLY A 20 27.46 24.89 0.18
N SER A 21 26.37 24.43 0.78
CA SER A 21 26.21 23.04 1.23
C SER A 21 25.19 22.31 0.33
N PRO A 22 25.64 21.64 -0.76
CA PRO A 22 24.74 20.82 -1.57
C PRO A 22 24.26 19.61 -0.76
N LEU A 23 22.94 19.48 -0.61
CA LEU A 23 22.35 18.42 0.21
C LEU A 23 22.24 17.10 -0.59
N PRO A 24 22.48 15.94 0.05
CA PRO A 24 22.53 14.65 -0.64
C PRO A 24 21.19 14.23 -1.28
N LEU A 25 20.07 14.74 -0.76
CA LEU A 25 18.72 14.46 -1.28
C LEU A 25 18.25 15.47 -2.35
N LEU A 26 18.99 16.57 -2.55
CA LEU A 26 18.68 17.57 -3.57
C LEU A 26 19.55 17.33 -4.81
N VAL A 27 19.00 17.59 -5.99
CA VAL A 27 19.76 17.53 -7.25
C VAL A 27 20.84 18.59 -7.22
N HIS A 28 22.06 18.20 -7.55
CA HIS A 28 23.21 19.08 -7.75
C HIS A 28 23.71 18.92 -9.18
N GLY A 29 23.50 19.93 -10.01
CA GLY A 29 23.81 19.88 -11.43
C GLY A 29 23.16 21.05 -12.15
N GLY A 30 23.27 21.14 -13.46
CA GLY A 30 22.58 22.19 -14.21
C GLY A 30 22.95 22.22 -15.69
N PRO A 31 22.08 22.78 -16.54
CA PRO A 31 22.31 22.78 -17.99
C PRO A 31 23.42 23.76 -18.41
N GLY A 32 23.90 23.59 -19.65
CA GLY A 32 24.82 24.53 -20.29
C GLY A 32 26.19 24.58 -19.61
N ARG A 33 26.64 25.78 -19.21
CA ARG A 33 27.95 25.99 -18.57
C ARG A 33 28.12 25.27 -17.22
N ALA A 34 27.03 24.80 -16.61
CA ALA A 34 27.05 24.00 -15.40
C ALA A 34 27.33 22.49 -15.64
N GLY A 35 27.53 22.07 -16.90
CA GLY A 35 27.99 20.72 -17.26
C GLY A 35 26.90 19.80 -17.83
N GLY A 36 25.62 20.14 -17.68
CA GLY A 36 24.49 19.38 -18.23
C GLY A 36 24.10 18.12 -17.44
N GLY A 37 25.00 17.59 -16.62
CA GLY A 37 24.76 16.44 -15.75
C GLY A 37 24.05 16.79 -14.45
N GLU A 38 23.66 15.72 -13.74
CA GLU A 38 23.08 15.77 -12.40
C GLU A 38 23.84 14.79 -11.49
N GLU A 39 24.08 15.22 -10.26
CA GLU A 39 24.62 14.43 -9.15
C GLU A 39 23.74 14.61 -7.91
N LEU A 40 23.99 13.81 -6.87
CA LEU A 40 23.13 13.75 -5.68
C LEU A 40 21.65 13.47 -6.05
N GLY A 41 20.68 14.12 -5.42
CA GLY A 41 19.26 13.87 -5.70
C GLY A 41 18.75 12.53 -5.17
N GLY A 42 19.35 12.03 -4.08
CA GLY A 42 18.94 10.80 -3.40
C GLY A 42 19.00 9.58 -4.31
N LEU A 43 17.86 8.89 -4.46
CA LEU A 43 17.78 7.69 -5.31
C LEU A 43 17.97 7.97 -6.81
N ARG A 44 17.95 9.23 -7.26
CA ARG A 44 18.24 9.57 -8.66
C ARG A 44 19.71 9.33 -9.01
N ALA A 45 20.64 9.77 -8.16
CA ALA A 45 22.08 9.52 -8.34
C ALA A 45 22.40 8.04 -8.56
N VAL A 46 21.79 7.17 -7.74
CA VAL A 46 22.03 5.71 -7.82
C VAL A 46 21.66 5.16 -9.20
N LYS A 47 20.63 5.72 -9.86
CA LYS A 47 20.17 5.27 -11.18
C LYS A 47 21.18 5.55 -12.31
N HIS A 48 22.13 6.47 -12.15
CA HIS A 48 23.20 6.67 -13.13
C HIS A 48 24.21 5.52 -13.13
N TYR A 49 24.32 4.79 -12.03
CA TYR A 49 25.22 3.64 -11.86
C TYR A 49 24.51 2.30 -12.04
N MET A 50 23.23 2.30 -12.40
CA MET A 50 22.45 1.10 -12.67
C MET A 50 22.05 1.08 -14.13
N GLN A 51 22.09 -0.10 -14.76
CA GLN A 51 21.48 -0.30 -16.06
C GLN A 51 19.98 -0.54 -15.89
N ARG A 52 19.14 0.36 -16.41
CA ARG A 52 17.70 0.11 -16.49
C ARG A 52 17.44 -0.85 -17.66
N THR A 53 16.75 -1.94 -17.36
CA THR A 53 16.36 -2.95 -18.36
C THR A 53 14.86 -3.19 -18.27
N ALA A 54 14.16 -3.08 -19.39
CA ALA A 54 12.76 -3.49 -19.48
C ALA A 54 12.70 -5.01 -19.64
N ILE A 55 12.20 -5.71 -18.62
CA ILE A 55 12.07 -7.17 -18.63
C ILE A 55 10.63 -7.51 -19.00
N GLN A 56 10.46 -8.36 -20.00
CA GLN A 56 9.17 -8.91 -20.40
C GLN A 56 9.12 -10.41 -20.12
N GLY A 57 7.95 -10.93 -19.77
CA GLY A 57 7.77 -12.33 -19.46
C GLY A 57 6.39 -12.59 -18.85
N SER A 58 6.13 -13.85 -18.50
CA SER A 58 4.92 -14.19 -17.74
C SER A 58 4.97 -13.59 -16.33
N PRO A 59 3.82 -13.36 -15.68
CA PRO A 59 3.79 -12.87 -14.30
C PRO A 59 4.61 -13.73 -13.32
N ASN A 60 4.69 -15.05 -13.54
CA ASN A 60 5.54 -15.95 -12.77
C ASN A 60 7.03 -15.63 -12.93
N ALA A 61 7.49 -15.46 -14.17
CA ALA A 61 8.88 -15.11 -14.44
C ALA A 61 9.23 -13.74 -13.85
N LEU A 62 8.33 -12.75 -14.01
CA LEU A 62 8.51 -11.41 -13.44
C LEU A 62 8.53 -11.44 -11.90
N THR A 63 7.72 -12.29 -11.27
CA THR A 63 7.73 -12.46 -9.81
C THR A 63 9.04 -13.03 -9.30
N GLN A 64 9.59 -14.05 -9.98
CA GLN A 64 10.86 -14.67 -9.61
C GLN A 64 12.04 -13.70 -9.79
N VAL A 65 12.06 -12.98 -10.91
CA VAL A 65 13.14 -12.01 -11.21
C VAL A 65 13.04 -10.78 -10.32
N GLY A 66 11.84 -10.28 -10.07
CA GLY A 66 11.60 -9.05 -9.30
C GLY A 66 11.56 -9.26 -7.78
N HIS A 67 11.56 -10.51 -7.30
CA HIS A 67 11.34 -10.84 -5.88
C HIS A 67 10.13 -10.13 -5.27
N SER A 68 9.09 -9.96 -6.07
CA SER A 68 7.84 -9.29 -5.70
C SER A 68 6.70 -9.86 -6.54
N TRP A 69 5.62 -10.27 -5.89
CA TRP A 69 4.49 -10.92 -6.55
C TRP A 69 3.85 -9.98 -7.58
N THR A 70 3.73 -10.48 -8.80
CA THR A 70 3.10 -9.78 -9.91
C THR A 70 1.67 -10.30 -10.08
N ALA A 71 0.71 -9.40 -10.26
CA ALA A 71 -0.68 -9.78 -10.51
C ALA A 71 -0.78 -10.79 -11.68
N GLY A 72 -1.50 -11.90 -11.45
CA GLY A 72 -1.62 -13.00 -12.40
C GLY A 72 -0.54 -14.07 -12.27
N ALA A 73 0.43 -13.92 -11.36
CA ALA A 73 1.34 -14.99 -10.99
C ALA A 73 0.62 -16.06 -10.16
N GLN A 74 1.25 -17.23 -10.06
CA GLN A 74 0.79 -18.35 -9.25
C GLN A 74 0.64 -17.90 -7.80
N VAL A 75 -0.42 -18.42 -7.18
CA VAL A 75 -0.72 -18.22 -5.77
C VAL A 75 -0.62 -19.54 -5.04
N PHE A 76 -0.26 -19.47 -3.76
CA PHE A 76 -0.18 -20.64 -2.88
C PHE A 76 -1.13 -20.43 -1.72
N GLU A 77 -2.02 -21.40 -1.50
CA GLU A 77 -2.94 -21.37 -0.37
C GLU A 77 -2.54 -22.46 0.62
N ASP A 78 -2.60 -22.12 1.90
CA ASP A 78 -2.31 -23.03 3.00
C ASP A 78 -3.53 -23.04 3.94
N ARG A 79 -3.69 -24.13 4.69
CA ARG A 79 -4.67 -24.23 5.78
C ARG A 79 -4.33 -23.27 6.91
N VAL A 80 -3.04 -22.93 7.08
CA VAL A 80 -2.59 -21.99 8.10
C VAL A 80 -2.70 -20.56 7.58
N HIS A 81 -3.40 -19.71 8.33
CA HIS A 81 -3.55 -18.29 8.03
C HIS A 81 -2.17 -17.60 7.89
N PRO A 82 -1.91 -16.81 6.83
CA PRO A 82 -0.58 -16.22 6.60
C PRO A 82 -0.09 -15.35 7.75
N PHE A 83 -0.97 -14.59 8.43
CA PHE A 83 -0.58 -13.79 9.61
C PHE A 83 -0.15 -14.61 10.84
N LYS A 84 -0.32 -15.94 10.83
CA LYS A 84 0.21 -16.85 11.87
C LYS A 84 1.62 -17.34 11.57
N LYS A 85 2.16 -17.04 10.39
CA LYS A 85 3.49 -17.48 9.93
C LYS A 85 4.53 -16.41 10.20
N SER A 86 5.73 -16.83 10.61
CA SER A 86 6.84 -15.89 10.74
C SER A 86 7.26 -15.34 9.39
N PHE A 87 8.03 -14.26 9.41
CA PHE A 87 8.61 -13.68 8.20
C PHE A 87 9.33 -14.74 7.36
N ASP A 88 10.10 -15.65 7.96
CA ASP A 88 10.91 -16.62 7.22
C ASP A 88 10.06 -17.78 6.64
N GLU A 89 8.92 -18.08 7.25
CA GLU A 89 7.97 -19.11 6.77
C GLU A 89 7.10 -18.63 5.60
N LEU A 90 6.79 -17.33 5.57
CA LEU A 90 5.96 -16.73 4.52
C LEU A 90 6.60 -16.86 3.14
N ARG A 91 5.79 -17.21 2.14
CA ARG A 91 6.23 -17.25 0.73
C ARG A 91 5.63 -16.10 -0.05
N ILE A 92 6.41 -15.53 -0.97
CA ILE A 92 5.87 -14.57 -1.95
C ILE A 92 4.84 -15.31 -2.81
N GLY A 93 3.67 -14.69 -3.01
CA GLY A 93 2.51 -15.30 -3.67
C GLY A 93 1.64 -16.16 -2.75
N GLU A 94 1.98 -16.29 -1.48
CA GLU A 94 1.08 -16.93 -0.52
C GLU A 94 -0.19 -16.10 -0.32
N ARG A 95 -1.36 -16.72 -0.46
CA ARG A 95 -2.65 -16.05 -0.50
C ARG A 95 -3.59 -16.58 0.57
N LEU A 96 -4.31 -15.66 1.19
CA LEU A 96 -5.54 -15.92 1.91
C LEU A 96 -6.73 -15.41 1.09
N LEU A 97 -7.66 -16.30 0.79
CA LEU A 97 -9.00 -15.92 0.33
C LEU A 97 -9.93 -15.94 1.55
N THR A 98 -10.48 -14.77 1.90
CA THR A 98 -11.26 -14.64 3.14
C THR A 98 -12.67 -15.20 3.01
N ALA A 99 -13.38 -15.27 4.14
CA ALA A 99 -14.83 -15.41 4.11
C ALA A 99 -15.50 -14.19 3.46
N ARG A 100 -16.78 -14.35 3.11
CA ARG A 100 -17.60 -13.31 2.48
C ARG A 100 -18.33 -12.48 3.53
N ARG A 101 -18.54 -11.19 3.24
CA ARG A 101 -19.40 -10.29 4.03
C ARG A 101 -20.35 -9.54 3.13
N THR A 102 -21.66 -9.70 3.35
CA THR A 102 -22.67 -8.87 2.68
C THR A 102 -22.70 -7.49 3.34
N VAL A 103 -22.61 -6.45 2.52
CA VAL A 103 -22.73 -5.05 2.91
C VAL A 103 -24.20 -4.67 2.88
N THR A 104 -24.70 -4.12 3.98
CA THR A 104 -26.10 -3.75 4.16
C THR A 104 -26.24 -2.24 4.39
N GLU A 105 -27.47 -1.73 4.34
CA GLU A 105 -27.73 -0.34 4.72
C GLU A 105 -27.28 -0.04 6.16
N ALA A 106 -27.43 -1.02 7.07
CA ALA A 106 -27.02 -0.87 8.45
C ALA A 106 -25.50 -0.65 8.58
N ASP A 107 -24.69 -1.27 7.72
CA ASP A 107 -23.25 -1.02 7.70
C ASP A 107 -22.92 0.43 7.33
N ILE A 108 -23.61 0.97 6.32
CA ILE A 108 -23.44 2.36 5.85
C ILE A 108 -23.84 3.34 6.96
N VAL A 109 -25.01 3.12 7.57
CA VAL A 109 -25.51 3.97 8.66
C VAL A 109 -24.56 3.92 9.85
N ASN A 110 -24.18 2.73 10.32
CA ASN A 110 -23.31 2.58 11.49
C ASN A 110 -21.91 3.18 11.24
N PHE A 111 -21.35 3.00 10.05
CA PHE A 111 -20.05 3.60 9.72
C PHE A 111 -20.14 5.12 9.61
N GLY A 112 -21.21 5.66 9.01
CA GLY A 112 -21.47 7.11 8.99
C GLY A 112 -21.57 7.70 10.40
N CYS A 113 -22.28 7.03 11.31
CA CYS A 113 -22.36 7.44 12.72
C CYS A 113 -21.02 7.35 13.45
N LEU A 114 -20.26 6.26 13.25
CA LEU A 114 -19.00 6.03 13.96
C LEU A 114 -17.87 6.93 13.46
N SER A 115 -17.76 7.10 12.15
CA SER A 115 -16.70 7.91 11.52
C SER A 115 -17.05 9.40 11.48
N GLY A 116 -18.34 9.74 11.57
CA GLY A 116 -18.86 11.10 11.35
C GLY A 116 -19.02 11.47 9.87
N ASP A 117 -18.66 10.59 8.93
CA ASP A 117 -18.78 10.83 7.50
C ASP A 117 -20.23 10.67 7.03
N HIS A 118 -20.93 11.81 6.98
CA HIS A 118 -22.30 11.91 6.49
C HIS A 118 -22.38 12.39 5.02
N PHE A 119 -21.37 12.08 4.20
CA PHE A 119 -21.38 12.46 2.78
C PHE A 119 -22.65 11.99 2.06
N TYR A 120 -23.20 12.86 1.20
CA TYR A 120 -24.53 12.67 0.61
C TYR A 120 -24.66 11.37 -0.19
N ALA A 121 -23.58 10.93 -0.86
CA ALA A 121 -23.59 9.70 -1.65
C ALA A 121 -23.74 8.42 -0.80
N HIS A 122 -23.56 8.52 0.52
CA HIS A 122 -23.73 7.42 1.47
C HIS A 122 -25.00 7.58 2.30
N MET A 123 -25.40 8.81 2.63
CA MET A 123 -26.43 9.05 3.65
C MET A 123 -27.73 9.66 3.12
N ASP A 124 -27.71 10.37 1.99
CA ASP A 124 -28.89 11.03 1.44
C ASP A 124 -29.47 10.24 0.27
N LYS A 125 -30.70 9.74 0.45
CA LYS A 125 -31.40 8.98 -0.59
C LYS A 125 -31.78 9.83 -1.80
N ILE A 126 -32.13 11.10 -1.59
CA ILE A 126 -32.59 12.01 -2.64
C ILE A 126 -31.39 12.44 -3.48
N ALA A 127 -30.36 13.01 -2.84
CA ALA A 127 -29.18 13.47 -3.56
C ALA A 127 -28.39 12.34 -4.22
N ALA A 128 -28.35 11.14 -3.64
CA ALA A 128 -27.64 10.02 -4.24
C ALA A 128 -28.33 9.48 -5.52
N ALA A 129 -29.65 9.63 -5.64
CA ALA A 129 -30.39 9.21 -6.84
C ALA A 129 -29.97 10.01 -8.09
N ASP A 130 -29.63 11.29 -7.90
CA ASP A 130 -29.16 12.19 -8.96
C ASP A 130 -27.63 12.14 -9.15
N SER A 131 -26.93 11.36 -8.35
CA SER A 131 -25.48 11.21 -8.42
C SER A 131 -25.04 10.23 -9.51
N PHE A 132 -23.75 10.21 -9.81
CA PHE A 132 -23.13 9.23 -10.72
C PHE A 132 -23.44 7.77 -10.37
N PHE A 133 -23.72 7.47 -9.09
CA PHE A 133 -23.98 6.10 -8.61
C PHE A 133 -25.44 5.66 -8.74
N GLY A 134 -26.37 6.61 -8.93
CA GLY A 134 -27.82 6.39 -9.02
C GLY A 134 -28.51 5.95 -7.73
N GLU A 135 -27.76 5.67 -6.66
CA GLU A 135 -28.26 5.34 -5.33
C GLU A 135 -27.14 5.49 -4.28
N ARG A 136 -27.48 5.32 -3.00
CA ARG A 136 -26.48 5.34 -1.93
C ARG A 136 -25.55 4.14 -2.04
N VAL A 137 -24.26 4.40 -1.89
CA VAL A 137 -23.20 3.38 -1.90
C VAL A 137 -22.50 3.33 -0.55
N ALA A 138 -21.79 2.26 -0.25
CA ALA A 138 -21.01 2.17 0.98
C ALA A 138 -19.78 3.09 0.96
N HIS A 139 -19.36 3.55 2.14
CA HIS A 139 -18.14 4.35 2.30
C HIS A 139 -16.93 3.54 1.85
N GLY A 140 -16.04 4.14 1.05
CA GLY A 140 -14.78 3.48 0.66
C GLY A 140 -13.95 3.06 1.88
N TYR A 141 -13.87 3.92 2.90
CA TYR A 141 -13.16 3.59 4.14
C TYR A 141 -13.83 2.48 4.95
N PHE A 142 -15.17 2.36 4.90
CA PHE A 142 -15.85 1.19 5.46
C PHE A 142 -15.39 -0.09 4.76
N ILE A 143 -15.26 -0.09 3.43
CA ILE A 143 -14.78 -1.27 2.68
C ILE A 143 -13.35 -1.66 3.11
N VAL A 144 -12.46 -0.69 3.32
CA VAL A 144 -11.11 -0.94 3.84
C VAL A 144 -11.15 -1.51 5.26
N SER A 145 -11.95 -0.93 6.15
CA SER A 145 -12.12 -1.42 7.54
C SER A 145 -12.74 -2.82 7.59
N ALA A 146 -13.76 -3.08 6.77
CA ALA A 146 -14.41 -4.37 6.67
C ALA A 146 -13.46 -5.43 6.08
N ALA A 147 -12.65 -5.06 5.09
CA ALA A 147 -11.62 -5.94 4.54
C ALA A 147 -10.59 -6.31 5.60
N ALA A 148 -10.07 -5.34 6.37
CA ALA A 148 -9.17 -5.62 7.48
C ALA A 148 -9.79 -6.58 8.52
N GLY A 149 -11.07 -6.37 8.86
CA GLY A 149 -11.80 -7.31 9.74
C GLY A 149 -11.95 -8.72 9.18
N LEU A 150 -11.79 -8.93 7.87
CA LEU A 150 -11.86 -10.25 7.23
C LEU A 150 -10.51 -10.96 7.12
N PHE A 151 -9.39 -10.23 6.97
CA PHE A 151 -8.07 -10.83 6.74
C PHE A 151 -7.11 -10.75 7.92
N VAL A 152 -7.39 -9.96 8.95
CA VAL A 152 -6.54 -9.86 10.14
C VAL A 152 -6.87 -11.01 11.09
N ASP A 153 -5.86 -11.77 11.51
CA ASP A 153 -6.00 -12.73 12.61
C ASP A 153 -6.00 -11.98 13.95
N ALA A 154 -7.02 -12.23 14.77
CA ALA A 154 -7.21 -11.50 16.03
C ALA A 154 -6.29 -11.98 17.17
N SER A 155 -5.73 -13.18 17.06
CA SER A 155 -4.86 -13.75 18.08
C SER A 155 -3.47 -13.12 18.04
N PRO A 156 -2.76 -13.02 19.18
CA PRO A 156 -1.35 -12.68 19.18
C PRO A 156 -0.56 -13.63 18.27
N GLY A 157 0.32 -13.05 17.46
CA GLY A 157 1.06 -13.78 16.44
C GLY A 157 2.31 -13.03 15.98
N PRO A 158 2.97 -13.51 14.92
CA PRO A 158 4.22 -12.92 14.42
C PRO A 158 4.06 -11.54 13.77
N VAL A 159 2.84 -11.12 13.42
CA VAL A 159 2.60 -9.75 12.94
C VAL A 159 2.66 -8.79 14.13
N ILE A 160 3.67 -7.93 14.14
CA ILE A 160 3.95 -6.96 15.22
C ILE A 160 3.08 -5.71 15.04
N ALA A 161 3.03 -5.19 13.81
CA ALA A 161 2.30 -3.97 13.51
C ALA A 161 1.87 -3.94 12.04
N ASN A 162 0.64 -3.50 11.80
CA ASN A 162 0.18 -3.04 10.49
C ASN A 162 0.23 -1.51 10.49
N TYR A 163 1.26 -0.93 9.85
CA TYR A 163 1.63 0.47 10.07
C TYR A 163 1.52 1.35 8.83
N GLY A 164 1.25 0.77 7.66
CA GLY A 164 1.24 1.50 6.40
C GLY A 164 0.24 0.95 5.42
N MET A 165 -0.30 1.86 4.61
CA MET A 165 -1.14 1.56 3.47
C MET A 165 -0.67 2.40 2.29
N GLU A 166 -0.51 1.77 1.14
CA GLU A 166 -0.05 2.40 -0.09
C GLU A 166 -1.03 2.13 -1.23
N ASN A 167 -1.03 3.02 -2.23
CA ASN A 167 -1.71 2.82 -3.52
C ASN A 167 -3.22 2.52 -3.44
N LEU A 168 -3.94 2.97 -2.41
CA LEU A 168 -5.38 2.76 -2.29
C LEU A 168 -6.15 3.37 -3.45
N ARG A 169 -6.93 2.53 -4.13
CA ARG A 169 -7.88 2.92 -5.18
C ARG A 169 -9.22 2.23 -4.96
N PHE A 170 -10.29 3.00 -5.07
CA PHE A 170 -11.66 2.50 -5.22
C PHE A 170 -11.97 2.45 -6.70
N VAL A 171 -12.38 1.28 -7.19
CA VAL A 171 -12.56 1.02 -8.63
C VAL A 171 -14.06 0.99 -8.93
N GLU A 172 -14.75 -0.03 -8.45
CA GLU A 172 -16.21 -0.12 -8.53
C GLU A 172 -16.88 0.20 -7.19
N PRO A 173 -18.06 0.87 -7.20
CA PRO A 173 -18.81 1.13 -5.98
C PRO A 173 -19.39 -0.17 -5.39
N VAL A 174 -19.51 -0.21 -4.06
CA VAL A 174 -20.20 -1.30 -3.35
C VAL A 174 -21.57 -0.80 -2.90
N LYS A 175 -22.62 -1.47 -3.37
CA LYS A 175 -24.01 -1.11 -3.08
C LYS A 175 -24.58 -1.88 -1.89
N ILE A 176 -25.72 -1.43 -1.39
CA ILE A 176 -26.49 -2.16 -0.39
C ILE A 176 -26.89 -3.53 -0.99
N GLY A 177 -26.58 -4.61 -0.28
CA GLY A 177 -26.81 -5.99 -0.70
C GLY A 177 -25.64 -6.64 -1.45
N ASP A 178 -24.62 -5.88 -1.87
CA ASP A 178 -23.42 -6.47 -2.47
C ASP A 178 -22.63 -7.27 -1.42
N THR A 179 -21.94 -8.32 -1.87
CA THR A 179 -21.12 -9.16 -0.99
C THR A 179 -19.66 -9.03 -1.35
N ILE A 180 -18.84 -8.61 -0.40
CA ILE A 180 -17.41 -8.46 -0.56
C ILE A 180 -16.64 -9.70 -0.08
N GLN A 181 -15.51 -9.97 -0.73
CA GLN A 181 -14.52 -10.97 -0.37
C GLN A 181 -13.12 -10.40 -0.62
N VAL A 182 -12.14 -10.79 0.19
CA VAL A 182 -10.78 -10.26 0.10
C VAL A 182 -9.79 -11.34 -0.32
N GLU A 183 -8.94 -11.01 -1.28
CA GLU A 183 -7.71 -11.71 -1.60
C GLU A 183 -6.55 -10.94 -0.96
N LEU A 184 -5.92 -11.52 0.07
CA LEU A 184 -4.71 -11.02 0.72
C LEU A 184 -3.53 -11.85 0.21
N THR A 185 -2.60 -11.24 -0.54
CA THR A 185 -1.45 -11.96 -1.11
C THR A 185 -0.13 -11.39 -0.64
N CYS A 186 0.79 -12.23 -0.15
CA CYS A 186 2.14 -11.82 0.24
C CYS A 186 2.90 -11.33 -1.00
N LYS A 187 3.08 -10.01 -1.11
CA LYS A 187 3.62 -9.36 -2.30
C LYS A 187 5.13 -9.31 -2.27
N GLN A 188 5.70 -8.76 -1.20
CA GLN A 188 7.13 -8.55 -1.11
C GLN A 188 7.58 -8.69 0.33
N LYS A 189 8.82 -9.14 0.50
CA LYS A 189 9.45 -9.31 1.80
C LYS A 189 10.77 -8.55 1.80
N THR A 190 11.03 -7.78 2.85
CA THR A 190 12.30 -7.06 3.02
C THR A 190 12.79 -7.24 4.45
N PRO A 191 13.86 -8.03 4.69
CA PRO A 191 14.40 -8.17 6.03
C PRO A 191 14.95 -6.83 6.52
N LYS A 192 14.75 -6.51 7.79
CA LYS A 192 15.39 -5.35 8.42
C LYS A 192 16.68 -5.79 9.08
N ALA A 193 17.70 -4.95 8.96
CA ALA A 193 18.93 -5.13 9.72
C ALA A 193 18.62 -4.93 11.21
N GLN A 194 19.04 -5.88 12.04
CA GLN A 194 18.93 -5.75 13.48
C GLN A 194 19.88 -4.64 13.94
N ARG A 195 19.31 -3.56 14.49
CA ARG A 195 20.08 -2.41 15.01
C ARG A 195 20.37 -2.56 16.50
N ASP A 196 19.39 -3.08 17.23
CA ASP A 196 19.51 -3.39 18.64
C ASP A 196 19.42 -4.93 18.84
N PRO A 197 20.46 -5.58 19.38
CA PRO A 197 20.43 -7.00 19.74
C PRO A 197 19.32 -7.37 20.73
N ALA A 198 18.81 -6.42 21.52
CA ALA A 198 17.71 -6.63 22.46
C ALA A 198 16.34 -6.72 21.77
N GLU A 199 16.21 -6.16 20.57
CA GLU A 199 14.98 -6.26 19.79
C GLU A 199 14.92 -7.59 19.03
N LYS A 200 13.72 -8.16 18.95
CA LYS A 200 13.48 -9.33 18.11
C LYS A 200 13.73 -8.98 16.64
N ALA A 201 14.43 -9.87 15.95
CA ALA A 201 14.63 -9.75 14.51
C ALA A 201 13.27 -9.71 13.79
N HIS A 202 13.14 -8.80 12.83
CA HIS A 202 11.89 -8.58 12.11
C HIS A 202 12.17 -8.16 10.66
N GLY A 203 11.12 -8.19 9.84
CA GLY A 203 11.15 -7.72 8.46
C GLY A 203 9.84 -7.05 8.09
N VAL A 204 9.86 -6.33 6.97
CA VAL A 204 8.66 -5.75 6.39
C VAL A 204 8.08 -6.72 5.37
N VAL A 205 6.80 -7.05 5.52
CA VAL A 205 6.02 -7.78 4.52
C VAL A 205 4.98 -6.83 3.95
N VAL A 206 5.06 -6.65 2.63
CA VAL A 206 4.05 -5.93 1.84
C VAL A 206 3.04 -6.94 1.35
N TRP A 207 1.76 -6.63 1.49
CA TRP A 207 0.66 -7.47 1.03
C TRP A 207 -0.15 -6.74 -0.03
N ASP A 208 -0.44 -7.43 -1.14
CA ASP A 208 -1.38 -6.99 -2.18
C ASP A 208 -2.79 -7.36 -1.72
N ILE A 209 -3.65 -6.35 -1.60
CA ILE A 209 -5.06 -6.51 -1.24
C ILE A 209 -5.92 -6.27 -2.46
N LYS A 210 -6.80 -7.23 -2.73
CA LYS A 210 -7.91 -7.06 -3.68
C LYS A 210 -9.22 -7.39 -3.00
N VAL A 211 -10.10 -6.40 -2.92
CA VAL A 211 -11.47 -6.61 -2.48
C VAL A 211 -12.32 -6.75 -3.73
N LYS A 212 -13.09 -7.84 -3.80
CA LYS A 212 -13.98 -8.14 -4.92
C LYS A 212 -15.40 -8.36 -4.45
N ASN A 213 -16.37 -8.14 -5.35
CA ASN A 213 -17.77 -8.39 -5.08
C ASN A 213 -18.22 -9.80 -5.55
N GLN A 214 -19.51 -10.12 -5.41
CA GLN A 214 -20.10 -11.39 -5.86
C GLN A 214 -20.07 -11.63 -7.38
N ARG A 215 -19.81 -10.58 -8.17
CA ARG A 215 -19.63 -10.63 -9.63
C ARG A 215 -18.16 -10.80 -10.02
N ASN A 216 -17.26 -10.88 -9.03
CA ASN A 216 -15.80 -10.91 -9.20
C ASN A 216 -15.22 -9.60 -9.77
N ASP A 217 -15.97 -8.49 -9.71
CA ASP A 217 -15.44 -7.16 -10.03
C ASP A 217 -14.52 -6.68 -8.91
N LEU A 218 -13.44 -5.98 -9.26
CA LEU A 218 -12.54 -5.34 -8.30
C LEU A 218 -13.20 -4.07 -7.76
N VAL A 219 -13.44 -4.00 -6.46
CA VAL A 219 -14.07 -2.82 -5.81
C VAL A 219 -13.03 -1.92 -5.15
N ALA A 220 -12.00 -2.52 -4.55
CA ALA A 220 -10.88 -1.78 -3.96
C ALA A 220 -9.58 -2.56 -4.10
N THR A 221 -8.48 -1.84 -4.27
CA THR A 221 -7.13 -2.42 -4.25
C THR A 221 -6.16 -1.48 -3.56
N TYR A 222 -5.25 -2.06 -2.79
CA TYR A 222 -4.23 -1.34 -2.03
C TYR A 222 -3.14 -2.31 -1.58
N ASP A 223 -2.01 -1.75 -1.15
CA ASP A 223 -0.97 -2.51 -0.46
C ASP A 223 -1.00 -2.17 1.03
N ILE A 224 -0.78 -3.16 1.91
CA ILE A 224 -0.51 -2.92 3.34
C ILE A 224 0.92 -3.30 3.71
N LEU A 225 1.51 -2.54 4.63
CA LEU A 225 2.86 -2.73 5.12
C LEU A 225 2.80 -3.22 6.56
N THR A 226 3.30 -4.42 6.76
CA THR A 226 3.32 -5.07 8.06
C THR A 226 4.73 -5.33 8.53
N LEU A 227 4.99 -5.09 9.82
CA LEU A 227 6.19 -5.52 10.50
C LEU A 227 5.96 -6.93 11.05
N VAL A 228 6.78 -7.89 10.65
CA VAL A 228 6.60 -9.30 10.99
C VAL A 228 7.87 -9.85 11.63
N GLU A 229 7.71 -10.52 12.77
CA GLU A 229 8.78 -11.18 13.51
C GLU A 229 9.43 -12.29 12.66
N ARG A 230 10.76 -12.35 12.72
CA ARG A 230 11.56 -13.43 12.13
C ARG A 230 11.75 -14.55 13.14
N LYS A 231 11.81 -15.79 12.67
CA LYS A 231 12.23 -16.89 13.56
C LYS A 231 13.75 -16.77 13.76
N ALA A 232 14.18 -17.03 15.00
CA ALA A 232 15.60 -17.17 15.34
C ALA A 232 16.21 -18.37 14.63
#